data_AF-A0A5C5U1P7-F1
#
_entry.id   AF-A0A5C5U1P7-F1
#
_cell.length_a   1.000
_cell.length_b   1.000
_cell.length_c   1.000
_cell.angle_alpha   90.00
_cell.angle_beta   90.00
_cell.angle_gamma   90.00
#
_symmetry.space_group_name_H-M   'P 1'
#
loop_
_entity.id
_entity.type
_entity.pdbx_description
1 polymer ?
#
loop_
_entity_poly.entity_id
_entity_poly.type
_entity_poly.pdbx_seq_one_letter_code
_entity_poly.pdbx_strand_id
1 'polypeptide(L)'
;MPDAILPRPAVPAAALALLLPLLLAACGEQRARPERAGPPGSADQVRHPSNEDPRPTLTPDLLDAYVRGMEEEIALMDASGSHFIPLSKYDEQGLQVAATADLPLPEYRGLRQKVNDVLYAHMMHERYAGADGQARLDRLEPHKREHALEVLANEPFATLSAAERSAVQARLDTLRDTYDRYMRIAAIAD
;
A
#
# COMPACT_ATOMS: atom_id res chain seq x y z
N MET A 1 8.71 -1.83 -70.76
CA MET A 1 10.00 -2.39 -70.30
C MET A 1 9.77 -3.12 -68.99
N PRO A 2 10.52 -4.21 -68.74
CA PRO A 2 10.08 -5.37 -67.95
C PRO A 2 10.73 -5.44 -66.55
N ASP A 3 10.28 -6.44 -65.77
CA ASP A 3 10.95 -7.12 -64.65
C ASP A 3 11.31 -6.28 -63.39
N ALA A 4 11.27 -6.78 -62.16
CA ALA A 4 11.53 -8.12 -61.71
C ALA A 4 10.84 -8.46 -60.38
N ILE A 5 10.39 -9.71 -60.29
CA ILE A 5 10.22 -10.48 -59.06
C ILE A 5 11.62 -10.84 -58.55
N LEU A 6 11.92 -10.58 -57.28
CA LEU A 6 12.96 -11.29 -56.54
C LEU A 6 12.55 -11.53 -55.07
N PRO A 7 13.07 -12.59 -54.43
CA PRO A 7 12.36 -13.42 -53.47
C PRO A 7 12.77 -13.19 -52.01
N ARG A 8 11.95 -13.73 -51.10
CA ARG A 8 12.29 -13.93 -49.68
C ARG A 8 13.54 -14.80 -49.54
N PRO A 9 14.44 -14.49 -48.61
CA PRO A 9 15.21 -15.50 -47.90
C PRO A 9 14.50 -15.88 -46.59
N ALA A 10 14.17 -17.17 -46.48
CA ALA A 10 13.86 -17.85 -45.23
C ALA A 10 15.16 -18.29 -44.56
N VAL A 11 15.32 -18.05 -43.26
CA VAL A 11 16.28 -18.73 -42.37
C VAL A 11 15.76 -18.62 -40.91
N PRO A 12 16.18 -19.48 -39.96
CA PRO A 12 15.34 -20.57 -39.48
C PRO A 12 15.18 -20.60 -37.95
N ALA A 13 14.47 -21.63 -37.49
CA ALA A 13 14.25 -22.05 -36.10
C ALA A 13 15.53 -22.28 -35.28
N ALA A 14 15.48 -21.96 -33.97
CA ALA A 14 16.04 -22.72 -32.85
C ALA A 14 15.63 -22.02 -31.54
N ALA A 15 14.63 -22.50 -30.79
CA ALA A 15 14.65 -23.66 -29.89
C ALA A 15 15.40 -23.42 -28.56
N LEU A 16 14.60 -23.49 -27.49
CA LEU A 16 14.93 -23.71 -26.08
C LEU A 16 16.23 -24.52 -25.83
N ALA A 17 17.01 -24.10 -24.84
CA ALA A 17 17.69 -25.03 -23.93
C ALA A 17 18.01 -24.35 -22.58
N LEU A 18 17.19 -24.68 -21.58
CA LEU A 18 17.56 -24.71 -20.16
C LEU A 18 18.73 -25.67 -19.98
N LEU A 19 19.68 -25.36 -19.07
CA LEU A 19 20.46 -26.31 -18.26
C LEU A 19 21.43 -25.54 -17.33
N LEU A 20 21.06 -25.40 -16.06
CA LEU A 20 21.96 -25.03 -14.96
C LEU A 20 22.33 -26.32 -14.20
N PRO A 21 23.62 -26.68 -14.05
CA PRO A 21 24.01 -27.90 -13.34
C PRO A 21 24.01 -27.73 -11.81
N LEU A 22 23.36 -28.69 -11.14
CA LEU A 22 23.50 -28.98 -9.71
C LEU A 22 24.93 -29.47 -9.40
N LEU A 23 25.58 -28.85 -8.41
CA LEU A 23 26.79 -29.38 -7.77
C LEU A 23 26.45 -29.85 -6.35
N LEU A 24 26.29 -31.16 -6.23
CA LEU A 24 26.43 -31.92 -4.99
C LEU A 24 27.93 -32.10 -4.72
N ALA A 25 28.40 -31.68 -3.55
CA ALA A 25 29.72 -32.03 -3.07
C ALA A 25 29.72 -32.34 -1.57
N ALA A 26 30.04 -33.61 -1.31
CA ALA A 26 30.81 -34.16 -0.20
C ALA A 26 30.21 -34.16 1.23
N CYS A 27 29.77 -35.36 1.61
CA CYS A 27 29.98 -35.94 2.94
C CYS A 27 31.42 -35.71 3.42
N GLY A 28 31.56 -35.22 4.65
CA GLY A 28 32.82 -35.23 5.40
C GLY A 28 32.50 -35.39 6.88
N GLU A 29 33.00 -36.47 7.47
CA GLU A 29 32.83 -36.90 8.86
C GLU A 29 33.18 -35.81 9.88
N GLN A 30 32.38 -35.66 10.95
CA GLN A 30 32.89 -35.09 12.19
C GLN A 30 32.36 -35.85 13.40
N ARG A 31 33.30 -36.58 14.02
CA ARG A 31 33.17 -37.32 15.27
C ARG A 31 33.34 -36.35 16.45
N ALA A 32 32.69 -36.71 17.56
CA ALA A 32 32.88 -36.26 18.95
C ALA A 32 31.97 -35.13 19.49
N ARG A 33 30.96 -35.58 20.27
CA ARG A 33 30.30 -34.87 21.39
C ARG A 33 31.36 -34.52 22.47
N PRO A 34 31.15 -33.53 23.37
CA PRO A 34 30.15 -33.67 24.42
C PRO A 34 29.33 -32.41 24.74
N GLU A 35 28.21 -32.67 25.41
CA GLU A 35 27.28 -31.70 25.99
C GLU A 35 27.97 -30.76 26.99
N ARG A 36 27.62 -29.46 26.91
CA ARG A 36 27.65 -28.56 28.06
C ARG A 36 26.40 -27.69 28.01
N ALA A 37 25.53 -27.92 28.99
CA ALA A 37 24.43 -27.03 29.34
C ALA A 37 25.01 -25.67 29.79
N GLY A 38 24.59 -24.60 29.12
CA GLY A 38 24.72 -23.21 29.57
C GLY A 38 23.30 -22.62 29.66
N PRO A 39 23.06 -21.61 30.51
CA PRO A 39 21.72 -21.10 30.81
C PRO A 39 21.04 -20.50 29.57
N PRO A 40 19.70 -20.40 29.52
CA PRO A 40 19.02 -19.68 28.45
C PRO A 40 19.35 -18.19 28.60
N GLY A 41 20.43 -17.77 27.94
CA GLY A 41 20.70 -16.36 27.70
C GLY A 41 19.59 -15.83 26.81
N SER A 42 18.80 -14.91 27.36
CA SER A 42 17.84 -14.09 26.63
C SER A 42 18.43 -13.76 25.27
N ALA A 43 17.82 -14.30 24.22
CA ALA A 43 17.99 -13.76 22.90
C ALA A 43 17.56 -12.30 23.00
N ASP A 44 18.56 -11.44 23.13
CA ASP A 44 18.51 -10.04 22.76
C ASP A 44 17.88 -10.05 21.37
N GLN A 45 16.56 -9.87 21.34
CA GLN A 45 15.91 -9.37 20.15
C GLN A 45 16.57 -8.01 19.95
N VAL A 46 17.62 -8.03 19.13
CA VAL A 46 18.12 -6.86 18.43
C VAL A 46 16.87 -6.31 17.75
N ARG A 47 16.19 -5.40 18.45
CA ARG A 47 15.20 -4.52 17.85
C ARG A 47 16.01 -3.77 16.83
N HIS A 48 15.94 -4.24 15.59
CA HIS A 48 16.28 -3.41 14.46
C HIS A 48 15.52 -2.11 14.70
N PRO A 49 16.19 -0.95 14.83
CA PRO A 49 15.49 0.31 14.87
C PRO A 49 14.62 0.32 13.62
N SER A 50 13.30 0.32 13.82
CA SER A 50 12.35 0.40 12.73
C SER A 50 12.74 1.65 11.94
N ASN A 51 13.10 1.50 10.67
CA ASN A 51 13.27 2.64 9.74
C ASN A 51 11.91 3.27 9.39
N GLU A 52 10.90 3.07 10.23
CA GLU A 52 9.64 3.78 10.15
C GLU A 52 9.91 5.23 10.52
N ASP A 53 9.82 6.10 9.52
CA ASP A 53 9.73 7.54 9.73
C ASP A 53 8.72 7.80 10.86
N PRO A 54 9.03 8.71 11.79
CA PRO A 54 8.13 8.98 12.91
C PRO A 54 6.74 9.31 12.38
N ARG A 55 5.74 8.58 12.89
CA ARG A 55 4.33 8.73 12.49
C ARG A 55 3.94 10.22 12.53
N PRO A 56 3.50 10.82 11.41
CA PRO A 56 3.22 12.27 11.37
C PRO A 56 2.04 12.59 12.29
N THR A 57 2.18 13.57 13.19
CA THR A 57 1.08 14.05 14.04
C THR A 57 0.07 14.82 13.19
N LEU A 58 -1.19 14.42 13.15
CA LEU A 58 -2.20 15.08 12.29
C LEU A 58 -2.59 16.46 12.82
N THR A 59 -1.97 17.49 12.27
CA THR A 59 -2.33 18.89 12.49
C THR A 59 -3.29 19.38 11.40
N PRO A 60 -4.01 20.50 11.61
CA PRO A 60 -4.77 21.13 10.54
C PRO A 60 -3.92 21.36 9.27
N ASP A 61 -2.74 21.96 9.35
CA ASP A 61 -1.95 22.24 8.13
C ASP A 61 -1.59 20.97 7.34
N LEU A 62 -1.29 19.86 8.02
CA LEU A 62 -1.06 18.58 7.35
C LEU A 62 -2.33 17.98 6.74
N LEU A 63 -3.50 18.18 7.36
CA LEU A 63 -4.77 17.76 6.73
C LEU A 63 -5.08 18.58 5.47
N ASP A 64 -4.68 19.86 5.40
CA ASP A 64 -4.80 20.63 4.16
C ASP A 64 -3.79 20.16 3.10
N ALA A 65 -2.57 19.81 3.51
CA ALA A 65 -1.56 19.23 2.63
C ALA A 65 -2.03 17.89 2.04
N TYR A 66 -2.66 17.06 2.85
CA TYR A 66 -3.30 15.82 2.40
C TYR A 66 -4.35 16.10 1.32
N VAL A 67 -5.28 17.03 1.56
CA VAL A 67 -6.32 17.36 0.58
C VAL A 67 -5.71 17.87 -0.72
N ARG A 68 -4.74 18.80 -0.67
CA ARG A 68 -4.06 19.29 -1.88
C ARG A 68 -3.40 18.17 -2.68
N GLY A 69 -2.67 17.28 -2.02
CA GLY A 69 -2.03 16.16 -2.70
C GLY A 69 -3.04 15.15 -3.26
N MET A 70 -4.11 14.85 -2.53
CA MET A 70 -5.14 13.91 -3.00
C MET A 70 -5.93 14.46 -4.18
N GLU A 71 -6.23 15.76 -4.21
CA GLU A 71 -6.85 16.40 -5.38
C GLU A 71 -5.95 16.31 -6.61
N GLU A 72 -4.64 16.49 -6.44
CA GLU A 72 -3.68 16.31 -7.52
C GLU A 72 -3.60 14.86 -8.00
N GLU A 73 -3.59 13.90 -7.06
CA GLU A 73 -3.61 12.48 -7.39
C GLU A 73 -4.88 12.10 -8.19
N ILE A 74 -6.04 12.59 -7.77
CA ILE A 74 -7.32 12.44 -8.49
C ILE A 74 -7.23 13.03 -9.90
N ALA A 75 -6.74 14.26 -10.04
CA ALA A 75 -6.62 14.93 -11.34
C ALA A 75 -5.69 14.18 -12.29
N LEU A 76 -4.57 13.64 -11.79
CA LEU A 76 -3.63 12.84 -12.57
C LEU A 76 -4.21 11.48 -12.97
N MET A 77 -4.97 10.84 -12.08
CA MET A 77 -5.70 9.61 -12.36
C MET A 77 -6.73 9.82 -13.47
N ASP A 78 -7.53 10.88 -13.38
CA ASP A 78 -8.51 11.24 -14.40
C ASP A 78 -7.84 11.56 -15.76
N ALA A 79 -6.73 12.30 -15.75
CA ALA A 79 -6.02 12.69 -16.97
C ALA A 79 -5.33 11.50 -17.67
N SER A 80 -4.81 10.55 -16.90
CA SER A 80 -4.09 9.37 -17.42
C SER A 80 -4.99 8.16 -17.66
N GLY A 81 -6.19 8.14 -17.10
CA GLY A 81 -7.03 6.95 -17.02
C GLY A 81 -6.45 5.87 -16.09
N SER A 82 -5.52 6.23 -15.20
CA SER A 82 -4.94 5.32 -14.21
C SER A 82 -5.81 5.23 -12.96
N HIS A 83 -5.79 4.08 -12.30
CA HIS A 83 -6.47 3.85 -11.02
C HIS A 83 -5.57 4.09 -9.81
N PHE A 84 -4.30 4.39 -10.02
CA PHE A 84 -3.36 4.75 -8.96
C PHE A 84 -2.21 5.61 -9.49
N ILE A 85 -1.65 6.45 -8.62
CA ILE A 85 -0.38 7.15 -8.86
C ILE A 85 0.69 6.56 -7.92
N PRO A 86 1.80 6.00 -8.44
CA PRO A 86 2.87 5.52 -7.59
C PRO A 86 3.55 6.69 -6.88
N LEU A 87 3.40 6.80 -5.56
CA LEU A 87 4.14 7.79 -4.76
C LEU A 87 5.59 7.35 -4.58
N SER A 88 6.39 7.42 -5.64
CA SER A 88 7.77 6.93 -5.72
C SER A 88 8.73 8.04 -6.13
N LYS A 89 10.00 7.96 -5.68
CA LYS A 89 11.05 8.89 -6.12
C LYS A 89 11.45 8.71 -7.59
N TYR A 90 10.98 7.63 -8.21
CA TYR A 90 11.22 7.30 -9.61
C TYR A 90 10.01 7.61 -10.50
N ASP A 91 8.96 8.20 -9.94
CA ASP A 91 7.72 8.49 -10.63
C ASP A 91 7.47 10.00 -10.61
N GLU A 92 7.41 10.63 -11.78
CA GLU A 92 7.26 12.08 -11.91
C GLU A 92 5.90 12.55 -11.37
N GLN A 93 4.84 11.77 -11.58
CA GLN A 93 3.51 12.09 -11.08
C GLN A 93 3.46 12.00 -9.55
N GLY A 94 4.08 10.96 -8.96
CA GLY A 94 4.22 10.84 -7.51
C GLY A 94 5.01 11.99 -6.87
N LEU A 95 6.05 12.49 -7.56
CA LEU A 95 6.79 13.68 -7.13
C LEU A 95 5.95 14.96 -7.24
N GLN A 96 5.17 15.11 -8.31
CA GLN A 96 4.25 16.24 -8.53
C GLN A 96 3.16 16.31 -7.45
N VAL A 97 2.60 15.16 -7.07
CA VAL A 97 1.62 15.08 -5.98
C VAL A 97 2.20 15.59 -4.65
N ALA A 98 3.40 15.13 -4.28
CA ALA A 98 4.07 15.58 -3.06
C ALA A 98 4.42 17.08 -3.10
N ALA A 99 4.88 17.57 -4.25
CA ALA A 99 5.15 18.99 -4.46
C ALA A 99 3.89 19.85 -4.30
N THR A 100 2.74 19.38 -4.80
CA THR A 100 1.44 20.07 -4.68
C THR A 100 0.93 20.10 -3.24
N ALA A 101 1.24 19.05 -2.46
CA ALA A 101 0.99 19.02 -1.03
C ALA A 101 1.90 19.99 -0.23
N ASP A 102 2.95 20.52 -0.85
CA ASP A 102 4.04 21.29 -0.21
C ASP A 102 4.76 20.47 0.87
N LEU A 103 5.01 19.19 0.57
CA LEU A 103 5.69 18.25 1.47
C LEU A 103 6.75 17.43 0.73
N PRO A 104 7.86 17.07 1.41
CA PRO A 104 8.76 16.04 0.92
C PRO A 104 8.01 14.73 0.66
N LEU A 105 8.36 14.02 -0.43
CA LEU A 105 7.67 12.77 -0.82
C LEU A 105 7.54 11.74 0.32
N PRO A 106 8.57 11.45 1.14
CA PRO A 106 8.42 10.52 2.26
C PRO A 106 7.37 10.98 3.28
N GLU A 107 7.33 12.27 3.59
CA GLU A 107 6.39 12.86 4.54
C GLU A 107 4.96 12.82 4.00
N TYR A 108 4.76 13.20 2.74
CA TYR A 108 3.45 13.11 2.09
C TYR A 108 2.95 11.66 2.03
N ARG A 109 3.83 10.71 1.69
CA ARG A 109 3.48 9.28 1.66
C ARG A 109 3.01 8.78 3.02
N GLY A 110 3.74 9.11 4.09
CA GLY A 110 3.37 8.75 5.46
C GLY A 110 2.05 9.40 5.91
N LEU A 111 1.87 10.68 5.58
CA LEU A 111 0.65 11.42 5.84
C LEU A 111 -0.56 10.79 5.11
N ARG A 112 -0.45 10.55 3.80
CA ARG A 112 -1.51 9.95 2.98
C ARG A 112 -1.91 8.59 3.51
N GLN A 113 -0.94 7.73 3.83
CA GLN A 113 -1.22 6.42 4.40
C GLN A 113 -2.02 6.56 5.70
N LYS A 114 -1.55 7.39 6.63
CA LYS A 114 -2.19 7.58 7.93
C LYS A 114 -3.62 8.11 7.83
N VAL A 115 -3.86 9.11 6.97
CA VAL A 115 -5.19 9.69 6.79
C VAL A 115 -6.11 8.69 6.08
N ASN A 116 -5.63 7.98 5.06
CA ASN A 116 -6.41 6.95 4.37
C ASN A 116 -6.82 5.81 5.31
N ASP A 117 -5.95 5.35 6.21
CA ASP A 117 -6.29 4.31 7.19
C ASP A 117 -7.42 4.75 8.12
N VAL A 118 -7.40 6.01 8.56
CA VAL A 118 -8.45 6.59 9.39
C VAL A 118 -9.77 6.68 8.61
N LEU A 119 -9.75 7.17 7.37
CA LEU A 119 -10.94 7.34 6.53
C LEU A 119 -11.51 6.00 6.08
N TYR A 120 -10.67 5.02 5.76
CA TYR A 120 -11.09 3.65 5.45
C TYR A 120 -11.81 3.00 6.63
N ALA A 121 -11.22 3.06 7.84
CA ALA A 121 -11.86 2.53 9.03
C ALA A 121 -13.20 3.22 9.30
N HIS A 122 -13.25 4.55 9.20
CA HIS A 122 -14.48 5.31 9.37
C HIS A 122 -15.58 4.89 8.36
N MET A 123 -15.23 4.81 7.07
CA MET A 123 -16.11 4.35 5.99
C MET A 123 -16.62 2.92 6.22
N MET A 124 -15.76 2.01 6.70
CA MET A 124 -16.15 0.62 6.99
C MET A 124 -17.17 0.55 8.12
N HIS A 125 -16.97 1.33 9.18
CA HIS A 125 -17.94 1.44 10.28
C HIS A 125 -19.29 1.97 9.80
N GLU A 126 -19.30 3.00 8.95
CA GLU A 126 -20.56 3.50 8.35
C GLU A 126 -21.22 2.47 7.43
N ARG A 127 -20.44 1.78 6.58
CA ARG A 127 -20.94 0.79 5.61
C ARG A 127 -21.58 -0.42 6.29
N TYR A 128 -21.07 -0.84 7.44
CA TYR A 128 -21.54 -2.03 8.16
C TYR A 128 -22.32 -1.73 9.45
N ALA A 129 -22.66 -0.47 9.70
CA ALA A 129 -23.53 -0.09 10.80
C ALA A 129 -24.97 -0.63 10.64
N GLY A 130 -25.57 -1.04 11.77
CA GLY A 130 -26.98 -1.45 11.85
C GLY A 130 -27.30 -2.80 11.18
N ALA A 131 -28.59 -3.13 11.14
CA ALA A 131 -29.07 -4.43 10.65
C ALA A 131 -28.75 -4.66 9.17
N ASP A 132 -28.96 -3.65 8.31
CA ASP A 132 -28.66 -3.74 6.88
C ASP A 132 -27.15 -3.87 6.63
N GLY A 133 -26.35 -3.17 7.42
CA GLY A 133 -24.90 -3.31 7.44
C GLY A 133 -24.49 -4.74 7.76
N GLN A 134 -25.05 -5.34 8.80
CA GLN A 134 -24.74 -6.73 9.12
C GLN A 134 -25.16 -7.72 8.03
N ALA A 135 -26.33 -7.53 7.42
CA ALA A 135 -26.75 -8.35 6.29
C ALA A 135 -25.84 -8.19 5.06
N ARG A 136 -25.17 -7.05 4.89
CA ARG A 136 -24.10 -6.90 3.88
C ARG A 136 -22.85 -7.67 4.28
N LEU A 137 -22.41 -7.54 5.53
CA LEU A 137 -21.21 -8.20 6.06
C LEU A 137 -21.31 -9.74 5.97
N ASP A 138 -22.48 -10.31 6.28
CA ASP A 138 -22.74 -11.75 6.23
C ASP A 138 -22.72 -12.34 4.82
N ARG A 139 -22.91 -11.51 3.79
CA ARG A 139 -22.88 -11.92 2.38
C ARG A 139 -21.49 -11.83 1.74
N LEU A 140 -20.51 -11.25 2.43
CA LEU A 140 -19.15 -11.18 1.92
C LEU A 140 -18.52 -12.57 1.82
N GLU A 141 -17.59 -12.72 0.88
CA GLU A 141 -16.69 -13.88 0.85
C GLU A 141 -15.91 -13.98 2.17
N PRO A 142 -15.57 -15.20 2.63
CA PRO A 142 -14.98 -15.39 3.97
C PRO A 142 -13.78 -14.49 4.27
N HIS A 143 -12.85 -14.35 3.32
CA HIS A 143 -11.65 -13.52 3.48
C HIS A 143 -11.96 -12.01 3.54
N LYS A 144 -12.97 -11.55 2.78
CA LYS A 144 -13.45 -10.15 2.84
C LYS A 144 -14.16 -9.86 4.16
N ARG A 145 -14.93 -10.83 4.65
CA ARG A 145 -15.60 -10.75 5.95
C ARG A 145 -14.62 -10.71 7.11
N GLU A 146 -13.62 -11.58 7.10
CA GLU A 146 -12.55 -11.60 8.10
C GLU A 146 -11.84 -10.24 8.15
N HIS A 147 -11.37 -9.73 7.01
CA HIS A 147 -10.76 -8.41 6.92
C HIS A 147 -11.69 -7.29 7.42
N ALA A 148 -12.96 -7.30 7.03
CA ALA A 148 -13.93 -6.30 7.48
C ALA A 148 -14.13 -6.36 9.01
N LEU A 149 -14.20 -7.57 9.59
CA LEU A 149 -14.32 -7.75 11.04
C LEU A 149 -13.07 -7.28 11.78
N GLU A 150 -11.86 -7.50 11.25
CA GLU A 150 -10.62 -6.97 11.82
C GLU A 150 -10.63 -5.44 11.88
N VAL A 151 -11.09 -4.77 10.81
CA VAL A 151 -11.21 -3.32 10.78
C VAL A 151 -12.28 -2.84 11.77
N LEU A 152 -13.45 -3.48 11.77
CA LEU A 152 -14.59 -3.12 12.63
C LEU A 152 -14.33 -3.38 14.12
N ALA A 153 -13.41 -4.30 14.47
CA ALA A 153 -13.01 -4.55 15.84
C ALA A 153 -12.28 -3.36 16.50
N ASN A 154 -11.80 -2.41 15.69
CA ASN A 154 -11.12 -1.21 16.17
C ASN A 154 -12.03 0.01 15.96
N GLU A 155 -12.18 0.84 17.00
CA GLU A 155 -12.90 2.11 16.89
C GLU A 155 -12.23 3.03 15.85
N PRO A 156 -13.00 3.71 14.99
CA PRO A 156 -12.46 4.79 14.18
C PRO A 156 -11.75 5.79 15.08
N PHE A 157 -10.59 6.31 14.64
CA PHE A 157 -9.80 7.27 15.41
C PHE A 157 -9.18 6.74 16.73
N ALA A 158 -9.24 5.43 17.02
CA ALA A 158 -8.64 4.86 18.24
C ALA A 158 -7.14 5.12 18.34
N THR A 159 -6.45 5.15 17.19
CA THR A 159 -5.00 5.39 17.12
C THR A 159 -4.64 6.87 17.19
N LEU A 160 -5.60 7.80 17.20
CA LEU A 160 -5.36 9.23 17.25
C LEU A 160 -5.34 9.75 18.70
N SER A 161 -4.42 10.68 18.98
CA SER A 161 -4.51 11.50 20.19
C SER A 161 -5.77 12.37 20.17
N ALA A 162 -6.14 12.93 21.31
CA ALA A 162 -7.32 13.81 21.40
C ALA A 162 -7.20 15.04 20.47
N ALA A 163 -6.01 15.64 20.36
CA ALA A 163 -5.78 16.79 19.49
C ALA A 163 -5.91 16.42 18.01
N GLU A 164 -5.33 15.28 17.59
CA GLU A 164 -5.45 14.78 16.22
C GLU A 164 -6.89 14.42 15.88
N ARG A 165 -7.62 13.80 16.81
CA ARG A 165 -9.03 13.48 16.63
C ARG A 165 -9.85 14.75 16.42
N SER A 166 -9.64 15.78 17.24
CA SER A 166 -10.32 17.06 17.07
C SER A 166 -10.00 17.73 15.72
N ALA A 167 -8.73 17.67 15.28
CA ALA A 167 -8.33 18.22 13.98
C ALA A 167 -8.99 17.47 12.82
N VAL A 168 -9.01 16.14 12.85
CA VAL A 168 -9.66 15.30 11.83
C VAL A 168 -11.17 15.54 11.83
N GLN A 169 -11.81 15.55 13.00
CA GLN A 169 -13.25 15.78 13.11
C GLN A 169 -13.67 17.15 12.58
N ALA A 170 -12.87 18.20 12.81
CA ALA A 170 -13.14 19.54 12.31
C ALA A 170 -13.10 19.64 10.77
N ARG A 171 -12.54 18.65 10.07
CA ARG A 171 -12.42 18.60 8.60
C ARG A 171 -13.00 17.34 7.99
N LEU A 172 -13.75 16.57 8.76
CA LEU A 172 -14.15 15.22 8.38
C LEU A 172 -14.93 15.21 7.07
N ASP A 173 -15.83 16.18 6.87
CA ASP A 173 -16.62 16.29 5.64
C ASP A 173 -15.73 16.47 4.40
N THR A 174 -14.80 17.42 4.43
CA THR A 174 -13.84 17.64 3.31
C THR A 174 -12.96 16.42 3.06
N LEU A 175 -12.45 15.79 4.13
CA LEU A 175 -11.60 14.61 4.03
C LEU A 175 -12.36 13.43 3.41
N ARG A 176 -13.61 13.21 3.84
CA ARG A 176 -14.50 12.18 3.30
C ARG A 176 -14.82 12.43 1.84
N ASP A 177 -15.25 13.63 1.48
CA ASP A 177 -15.60 13.98 0.09
C ASP A 177 -14.42 13.74 -0.86
N THR A 178 -13.20 14.09 -0.42
CA THR A 178 -11.96 13.87 -1.19
C THR A 178 -11.65 12.38 -1.31
N TYR A 179 -11.73 11.64 -0.21
CA TYR A 179 -11.43 10.21 -0.19
C TYR A 179 -12.46 9.38 -0.97
N ASP A 180 -13.74 9.72 -0.90
CA ASP A 180 -14.81 9.06 -1.66
C ASP A 180 -14.65 9.30 -3.18
N ARG A 181 -14.20 10.49 -3.59
CA ARG A 181 -13.82 10.76 -4.98
C ARG A 181 -12.65 9.89 -5.42
N TYR A 182 -11.60 9.83 -4.61
CA TYR A 182 -10.46 8.97 -4.86
C TYR A 182 -10.88 7.49 -5.00
N MET A 183 -11.66 6.98 -4.04
CA MET A 183 -12.09 5.59 -4.02
C MET A 183 -12.98 5.22 -5.21
N ARG A 184 -13.80 6.15 -5.73
CA ARG A 184 -14.58 5.90 -6.97
C ARG A 184 -13.72 5.67 -8.20
N ILE A 185 -12.51 6.21 -8.24
CA ILE A 185 -11.57 6.05 -9.35
C ILE A 185 -10.64 4.85 -9.09
N ALA A 186 -10.17 4.71 -7.85
CA ALA A 186 -9.21 3.68 -7.44
C ALA A 186 -9.83 2.28 -7.31
N ALA A 187 -11.03 2.20 -6.72
CA ALA A 187 -11.83 0.98 -6.73
C ALA A 187 -12.66 1.01 -8.02
N ILE A 188 -12.13 0.46 -9.11
CA ILE A 188 -12.98 0.14 -10.27
C ILE A 188 -14.18 -0.63 -9.71
N ALA A 189 -15.37 -0.06 -9.93
CA ALA A 189 -16.66 -0.45 -9.40
C ALA A 189 -16.84 -1.98 -9.30
N ASP A 190 -17.37 -2.43 -8.16
CA ASP A 190 -17.84 -3.81 -7.90
C ASP A 190 -18.43 -4.51 -9.15
#